data_AF-A0A915KA53-F1
#
_entry.id   AF-A0A915KA53-F1
#
_cell.length_a   1.000
_cell.length_b   1.000
_cell.length_c   1.000
_cell.angle_alpha   90.00
_cell.angle_beta   90.00
_cell.angle_gamma   90.00
#
_symmetry.space_group_name_H-M   'P 1'
#
loop_
_entity.id
_entity.type
_entity.pdbx_description
1 polymer ?
#
loop_
_entity_poly.entity_id
_entity_poly.type
_entity_poly.pdbx_seq_one_letter_code
_entity_poly.pdbx_strand_id
1 'polypeptide(L)'
;MPPKFHEPVIDFHTGKLKVSQVRFVKDILPPAPFDANECRSSDSQPCFLAGSDFVNFLPTTTAFQALWLRQHNRIADELKKLNPQWEDERLYQEAKTVVSAQIQHITYNEFLPIVIVFSNEKKTYQNGQNNRDEKCDTNEI
;
A
#
# COMPACT_ATOMS: atom_id res chain seq x y z
N MET A 1 16.95 14.05 -15.00
CA MET A 1 16.17 15.20 -14.47
C MET A 1 14.71 14.85 -14.65
N PRO A 2 13.94 14.50 -13.60
CA PRO A 2 12.53 14.15 -13.79
C PRO A 2 11.65 15.38 -13.53
N PRO A 3 11.00 15.96 -14.55
CA PRO A 3 9.74 16.68 -14.34
C PRO A 3 8.59 15.68 -14.52
N LYS A 4 7.40 15.80 -13.93
CA LYS A 4 6.73 16.76 -13.04
C LYS A 4 5.44 16.03 -12.63
N PHE A 5 4.97 16.25 -11.41
CA PHE A 5 3.61 15.95 -10.90
C PHE A 5 2.78 15.00 -11.77
N HIS A 6 2.76 13.73 -11.38
CA HIS A 6 1.89 12.71 -11.93
C HIS A 6 0.47 13.26 -12.11
N GLU A 7 -0.17 12.90 -13.23
CA GLU A 7 -1.58 13.17 -13.43
C GLU A 7 -2.38 12.85 -12.16
N PRO A 8 -3.35 13.69 -11.79
CA PRO A 8 -4.18 13.39 -10.64
C PRO A 8 -4.86 12.04 -10.88
N VAL A 9 -4.56 11.09 -9.98
CA VAL A 9 -5.23 9.79 -9.86
C VAL A 9 -6.68 9.97 -9.41
N ILE A 10 -7.09 11.20 -9.11
CA ILE A 10 -8.44 11.60 -8.69
C ILE A 10 -9.32 11.82 -9.93
N ASP A 11 -10.56 11.35 -9.83
CA ASP A 11 -11.67 11.67 -10.73
C ASP A 11 -12.43 12.89 -10.21
N PHE A 12 -12.42 13.96 -11.00
CA PHE A 12 -12.91 15.29 -10.61
C PHE A 12 -14.43 15.37 -10.50
N HIS A 13 -15.18 14.38 -10.99
CA HIS A 13 -16.65 14.43 -11.04
C HIS A 13 -17.36 13.51 -10.05
N THR A 14 -16.61 12.71 -9.29
CA THR A 14 -17.22 11.74 -8.36
C THR A 14 -16.50 11.61 -7.02
N GLY A 15 -15.40 12.34 -6.81
CA GLY A 15 -14.55 12.20 -5.62
C GLY A 15 -13.90 10.81 -5.49
N LYS A 16 -13.77 10.09 -6.60
CA LYS A 16 -13.21 8.73 -6.65
C LYS A 16 -11.78 8.77 -7.19
N LEU A 17 -11.08 7.65 -7.08
CA LEU A 17 -9.85 7.41 -7.80
C LEU A 17 -10.14 6.79 -9.16
N LYS A 18 -9.39 7.22 -10.19
CA LYS A 18 -9.42 6.67 -11.54
C LYS A 18 -9.05 5.20 -11.52
N VAL A 19 -9.78 4.42 -12.30
CA VAL A 19 -9.54 2.99 -12.47
C VAL A 19 -9.39 2.63 -13.94
N SER A 20 -8.76 1.49 -14.19
CA SER A 20 -8.65 0.89 -15.51
C SER A 20 -9.17 -0.54 -15.50
N GLN A 21 -9.20 -1.15 -16.68
CA GLN A 21 -9.46 -2.56 -16.89
C GLN A 21 -8.32 -3.13 -17.74
N VAL A 22 -7.68 -4.20 -17.28
CA VAL A 22 -6.71 -4.98 -18.07
C VAL A 22 -7.25 -6.39 -18.24
N ARG A 23 -7.41 -6.80 -19.51
CA ARG A 23 -8.04 -8.08 -19.89
C ARG A 23 -9.41 -8.24 -19.21
N PHE A 24 -9.53 -9.18 -18.28
CA PHE A 24 -10.78 -9.52 -17.58
C PHE A 24 -10.91 -8.86 -16.19
N VAL A 25 -9.86 -8.18 -15.71
CA VAL A 25 -9.83 -7.61 -14.35
C VAL A 25 -10.20 -6.13 -14.40
N LYS A 26 -11.29 -5.77 -13.73
CA LYS A 26 -11.79 -4.39 -13.59
C LYS A 26 -11.28 -3.73 -12.31
N ASP A 27 -11.48 -2.42 -12.21
CA ASP A 27 -11.16 -1.62 -11.03
C ASP A 27 -9.70 -1.77 -10.59
N ILE A 28 -8.80 -1.78 -11.56
CA ILE A 28 -7.35 -1.82 -11.30
C ILE A 28 -6.75 -0.41 -11.43
N LEU A 29 -5.49 -0.28 -11.05
CA LEU A 29 -4.75 0.96 -11.15
C LEU A 29 -4.68 1.45 -12.62
N PRO A 30 -4.74 2.76 -12.86
CA PRO A 30 -4.60 3.32 -14.19
C PRO A 30 -3.19 3.06 -14.75
N PRO A 31 -3.03 3.00 -16.09
CA PRO A 31 -1.72 2.91 -16.70
C PRO A 31 -0.92 4.20 -16.46
N ALA A 32 0.40 4.08 -16.31
CA ALA A 32 1.32 5.19 -16.24
C ALA A 32 1.36 5.91 -17.60
N PRO A 33 1.38 7.26 -17.61
CA PRO A 33 1.36 8.04 -18.84
C PRO A 33 2.67 7.97 -19.64
N PHE A 34 3.73 7.40 -19.07
CA PHE A 34 5.05 7.27 -19.69
C PHE A 34 5.47 5.80 -19.80
N ASP A 35 6.14 5.47 -20.90
CA ASP A 35 6.73 4.14 -21.13
C ASP A 35 7.95 3.98 -20.20
N ALA A 36 7.71 3.41 -19.01
CA ALA A 36 8.77 3.05 -18.08
C ALA A 36 9.23 1.62 -18.37
N ASN A 37 10.50 1.47 -18.76
CA ASN A 37 11.10 0.17 -19.06
C ASN A 37 11.27 -0.72 -17.80
N GLU A 38 11.14 -0.15 -16.61
CA GLU A 38 11.41 -0.81 -15.32
C GLU A 38 10.41 -1.92 -14.98
N CYS A 39 9.14 -1.76 -15.37
CA CYS A 39 8.08 -2.73 -15.06
C CYS A 39 7.67 -3.59 -16.27
N ARG A 40 8.29 -3.36 -17.43
CA ARG A 40 7.76 -3.79 -18.72
C ARG A 40 7.86 -5.30 -18.87
N SER A 41 6.71 -5.96 -18.97
CA SER A 41 6.64 -7.39 -19.33
C SER A 41 6.76 -7.60 -20.84
N SER A 42 7.01 -8.83 -21.27
CA SER A 42 7.07 -9.23 -22.69
C SER A 42 5.85 -8.79 -23.50
N ASP A 43 4.70 -8.70 -22.84
CA ASP A 43 3.40 -8.39 -23.46
C ASP A 43 3.18 -6.88 -23.69
N SER A 44 4.22 -6.06 -23.50
CA SER A 44 4.21 -4.59 -23.69
C SER A 44 3.07 -3.87 -22.99
N GLN A 45 2.62 -4.39 -21.85
CA GLN A 45 1.64 -3.70 -21.00
C GLN A 45 2.31 -2.51 -20.29
N PRO A 46 1.64 -1.35 -20.21
CA PRO A 46 2.19 -0.20 -19.51
C PRO A 46 2.29 -0.45 -18.01
N CYS A 47 3.18 0.26 -17.33
CA CYS A 47 3.25 0.28 -15.87
C CYS A 47 1.96 0.81 -15.26
N PHE A 48 1.75 0.53 -13.97
CA PHE A 48 0.67 1.14 -13.21
C PHE A 48 1.06 2.50 -12.65
N LEU A 49 0.07 3.37 -12.54
CA LEU A 49 0.12 4.65 -11.87
C LEU A 49 -0.62 4.56 -10.54
N ALA A 50 0.03 5.00 -9.47
CA ALA A 50 -0.59 5.19 -8.16
C ALA A 50 0.11 6.36 -7.45
N GLY A 51 -0.28 6.65 -6.21
CA GLY A 51 0.36 7.68 -5.39
C GLY A 51 1.76 7.33 -4.88
N SER A 52 2.36 6.22 -5.32
CA SER A 52 3.68 5.75 -4.89
C SER A 52 4.51 5.30 -6.08
N ASP A 53 5.77 5.73 -6.12
CA ASP A 53 6.74 5.34 -7.14
C ASP A 53 7.06 3.84 -7.11
N PHE A 54 6.86 3.19 -5.96
CA PHE A 54 7.13 1.76 -5.75
C PHE A 54 5.98 0.86 -6.18
N VAL A 55 4.91 1.41 -6.76
CA VAL A 55 3.72 0.65 -7.16
C VAL A 55 4.04 -0.52 -8.10
N ASN A 56 5.08 -0.39 -8.92
CA ASN A 56 5.50 -1.39 -9.90
C ASN A 56 6.66 -2.28 -9.45
N PHE A 57 7.18 -2.09 -8.23
CA PHE A 57 8.37 -2.80 -7.76
C PHE A 57 8.14 -4.31 -7.61
N LEU A 58 7.00 -4.69 -7.04
CA LEU A 58 6.58 -6.08 -6.87
C LEU A 58 5.07 -6.20 -7.14
N PRO A 59 4.60 -7.31 -7.73
CA PRO A 59 3.17 -7.54 -7.96
C PRO A 59 2.32 -7.40 -6.69
N THR A 60 2.87 -7.79 -5.53
CA THR A 60 2.21 -7.65 -4.23
C THR A 60 1.96 -6.19 -3.86
N THR A 61 2.92 -5.30 -4.11
CA THR A 61 2.75 -3.85 -3.88
C THR A 61 1.64 -3.29 -4.76
N THR A 62 1.63 -3.67 -6.04
CA THR A 62 0.55 -3.31 -6.97
C THR A 62 -0.81 -3.81 -6.48
N ALA A 63 -0.87 -5.06 -6.02
CA ALA A 63 -2.11 -5.65 -5.51
C ALA A 63 -2.63 -4.91 -4.27
N PHE A 64 -1.76 -4.54 -3.33
CA PHE A 64 -2.14 -3.74 -2.17
C PHE A 64 -2.64 -2.35 -2.57
N GLN A 65 -1.98 -1.67 -3.50
CA GLN A 65 -2.42 -0.37 -4.01
C GLN A 65 -3.79 -0.46 -4.69
N ALA A 66 -4.03 -1.49 -5.50
CA ALA A 66 -5.33 -1.74 -6.12
C ALA A 66 -6.42 -2.05 -5.07
N LEU A 67 -6.10 -2.80 -4.02
CA LEU A 67 -7.03 -3.10 -2.92
C LEU A 67 -7.47 -1.80 -2.22
N TRP A 68 -6.54 -0.95 -1.83
CA TRP A 68 -6.85 0.31 -1.14
C TRP A 68 -7.58 1.30 -2.03
N LEU A 69 -7.26 1.33 -3.32
CA LEU A 69 -8.01 2.11 -4.31
C LEU A 69 -9.48 1.68 -4.39
N ARG A 70 -9.74 0.37 -4.46
CA ARG A 70 -11.12 -0.16 -4.50
C ARG A 70 -11.87 0.15 -3.22
N GLN A 71 -11.19 0.02 -2.08
CA GLN A 71 -11.76 0.35 -0.78
C GLN A 71 -12.12 1.83 -0.66
N HIS A 72 -11.26 2.73 -1.17
CA HIS A 72 -11.55 4.15 -1.25
C HIS A 72 -12.80 4.43 -2.10
N ASN A 73 -12.87 3.88 -3.31
CA ASN A 73 -14.03 4.10 -4.20
C ASN A 73 -15.32 3.55 -3.61
N ARG A 74 -15.26 2.39 -2.94
CA ARG A 74 -16.40 1.83 -2.18
C ARG A 74 -16.86 2.79 -1.08
N ILE A 75 -15.93 3.33 -0.28
CA ILE A 75 -16.29 4.27 0.79
C ILE A 75 -16.87 5.56 0.20
N ALA A 76 -16.29 6.10 -0.86
CA ALA A 76 -16.79 7.30 -1.54
C ALA A 76 -18.24 7.09 -2.04
N ASP A 77 -18.55 5.92 -2.60
CA ASP A 77 -19.91 5.54 -3.01
C ASP A 77 -20.89 5.51 -1.84
N GLU A 78 -20.51 4.90 -0.71
CA GLU A 78 -21.37 4.85 0.47
C GLU A 78 -21.55 6.25 1.10
N LEU A 79 -20.50 7.07 1.15
CA LEU A 79 -20.56 8.44 1.64
C LEU A 79 -21.46 9.32 0.77
N LYS A 80 -21.43 9.16 -0.56
CA LYS A 80 -22.31 9.90 -1.48
C LYS A 80 -23.77 9.55 -1.29
N LYS A 81 -24.09 8.27 -1.06
CA LYS A 81 -25.47 7.81 -0.76
C LYS A 81 -25.99 8.42 0.54
N LEU A 82 -25.15 8.46 1.58
CA LEU A 82 -25.49 9.04 2.88
C LEU A 82 -25.55 10.56 2.86
N ASN A 83 -24.72 11.20 2.03
CA ASN A 83 -24.59 12.65 1.95
C ASN A 83 -24.66 13.13 0.48
N PRO A 84 -25.84 13.15 -0.15
CA PRO A 84 -25.98 13.51 -1.55
C PRO A 84 -25.45 14.91 -1.88
N GLN A 85 -25.56 15.86 -0.94
CA GLN A 85 -25.11 17.25 -1.06
C GLN A 85 -23.59 17.44 -0.96
N TRP A 86 -22.80 16.41 -0.66
CA TRP A 86 -21.34 16.57 -0.60
C TRP A 86 -20.73 16.71 -2.00
N GLU A 87 -19.83 17.69 -2.11
CA GLU A 87 -18.96 17.92 -3.27
C GLU A 87 -17.91 16.82 -3.41
N ASP A 88 -17.37 16.66 -4.62
CA ASP A 88 -16.42 15.59 -4.96
C ASP A 88 -15.13 15.64 -4.15
N GLU A 89 -14.59 16.84 -3.92
CA GLU A 89 -13.39 17.02 -3.08
C GLU A 89 -13.66 16.55 -1.65
N ARG A 90 -14.85 16.84 -1.11
CA ARG A 90 -15.22 16.41 0.25
C ARG A 90 -15.31 14.89 0.34
N LEU A 91 -15.93 14.25 -0.65
CA LEU A 91 -16.04 12.79 -0.72
C LEU A 91 -14.67 12.13 -0.77
N TYR A 92 -13.77 12.66 -1.60
CA TYR A 92 -12.40 12.18 -1.70
C TYR A 92 -11.66 12.28 -0.36
N GLN A 93 -11.67 13.45 0.29
CA GLN A 93 -10.92 13.64 1.55
C GLN A 93 -11.49 12.78 2.68
N GLU A 94 -12.81 12.65 2.78
CA GLU A 94 -13.45 11.81 3.81
C GLU A 94 -13.18 10.32 3.56
N ALA A 95 -13.32 9.84 2.32
CA ALA A 95 -13.01 8.45 1.99
C ALA A 95 -11.52 8.13 2.23
N LYS A 96 -10.61 9.05 1.89
CA LYS A 96 -9.17 8.93 2.19
C LYS A 96 -8.91 8.86 3.70
N THR A 97 -9.61 9.68 4.49
CA THR A 97 -9.48 9.69 5.95
C THR A 97 -9.88 8.35 6.56
N VAL A 98 -11.02 7.78 6.13
CA VAL A 98 -11.47 6.46 6.58
C VAL A 98 -10.47 5.36 6.19
N VAL A 99 -10.00 5.33 4.94
CA VAL A 99 -8.99 4.34 4.51
C VAL A 99 -7.70 4.46 5.33
N SER A 100 -7.26 5.69 5.61
CA SER A 100 -6.07 5.94 6.41
C SER A 100 -6.24 5.40 7.84
N ALA A 101 -7.42 5.60 8.44
CA ALA A 101 -7.75 5.03 9.75
C ALA A 101 -7.78 3.49 9.72
N GLN A 102 -8.30 2.87 8.66
CA GLN A 102 -8.27 1.41 8.48
C GLN A 102 -6.85 0.86 8.42
N ILE A 103 -5.98 1.50 7.63
CA ILE A 103 -4.57 1.12 7.53
C ILE A 103 -3.86 1.27 8.87
N GLN A 104 -4.08 2.38 9.58
CA GLN A 104 -3.52 2.60 10.91
C GLN A 104 -3.99 1.54 11.89
N HIS A 105 -5.29 1.22 11.91
CA HIS A 105 -5.84 0.18 12.79
C HIS A 105 -5.15 -1.17 12.56
N ILE A 106 -5.08 -1.63 11.31
CA ILE A 106 -4.40 -2.89 10.97
C ILE A 106 -2.92 -2.82 11.37
N THR A 107 -2.26 -1.71 11.09
CA THR A 107 -0.83 -1.54 11.37
C THR A 107 -0.54 -1.62 12.86
N TYR A 108 -1.25 -0.86 13.69
CA TYR A 108 -0.95 -0.73 15.12
C TYR A 108 -1.56 -1.85 15.97
N ASN A 109 -2.72 -2.40 15.60
CA ASN A 109 -3.40 -3.40 16.42
C ASN A 109 -3.11 -4.83 15.99
N GLU A 110 -2.75 -5.07 14.72
CA GLU A 110 -2.57 -6.42 14.20
C GLU A 110 -1.11 -6.68 13.83
N PHE A 111 -0.50 -5.81 13.02
CA PHE A 111 0.86 -6.04 12.50
C PHE A 111 1.96 -5.72 13.53
N LEU A 112 1.91 -4.53 14.13
CA LEU A 112 2.97 -4.02 14.99
C LEU A 112 3.22 -4.89 16.24
N PRO A 113 2.20 -5.39 16.97
CA PRO A 113 2.42 -6.22 18.15
C PRO A 113 3.18 -7.50 17.80
N ILE A 114 2.83 -8.14 16.68
CA ILE A 114 3.46 -9.36 16.19
C ILE A 114 4.95 -9.10 15.90
N VAL A 115 5.26 -8.04 15.17
CA VAL A 115 6.64 -7.70 14.80
C VAL A 115 7.50 -7.38 16.03
N ILE A 116 6.97 -6.60 16.98
CA ILE A 116 7.70 -6.22 18.19
C ILE A 116 7.94 -7.44 19.08
N VAL A 117 6.93 -8.31 19.25
CA VAL A 117 7.07 -9.53 20.04
C VAL A 117 8.14 -10.44 19.45
N PHE A 118 8.10 -10.71 18.13
CA PHE A 118 9.15 -11.51 17.48
C PHE A 118 10.55 -10.89 17.60
N SER A 119 10.65 -9.55 17.54
CA SER A 119 11.93 -8.87 17.73
C SER A 119 12.46 -9.03 19.16
N ASN A 120 11.59 -8.95 20.17
CA ASN A 120 11.96 -9.10 21.57
C ASN A 120 12.37 -10.54 21.89
N GLU A 121 11.65 -11.53 21.36
CA GLU A 121 12.02 -12.95 21.47
C GLU A 121 13.40 -13.22 20.87
N LYS A 122 13.72 -12.70 19.68
CA LYS A 122 15.06 -12.88 19.09
C LYS A 122 16.17 -12.28 19.96
N LYS A 123 15.92 -11.14 20.60
CA LYS A 123 16.89 -10.54 21.53
C LYS A 123 17.14 -11.44 22.74
N THR A 124 16.12 -12.09 23.30
CA THR A 124 16.30 -13.00 24.44
C THR A 124 17.00 -14.29 24.04
N TYR A 125 16.71 -14.85 22.86
CA TYR A 125 17.44 -16.02 22.33
C TYR A 125 18.91 -15.69 22.07
N GLN A 126 19.23 -14.56 21.43
CA GLN A 126 20.61 -14.18 21.18
C GLN A 126 21.38 -13.85 22.46
N ASN A 127 20.76 -13.18 23.45
CA ASN A 127 21.40 -13.04 24.77
C ASN A 127 21.62 -14.39 25.45
N GLY A 128 20.69 -15.33 25.31
CA GLY A 128 20.83 -16.69 25.84
C GLY A 128 21.84 -17.57 25.08
N GLN A 129 22.21 -17.23 23.85
CA GLN A 129 23.29 -17.87 23.09
C GLN A 129 24.64 -17.23 23.42
N ASN A 130 24.73 -15.90 23.44
CA ASN A 130 25.94 -15.19 23.88
C ASN A 130 26.37 -15.66 25.28
N ASN A 131 25.44 -15.80 26.22
CA ASN A 131 25.71 -16.31 27.58
C ASN A 131 26.04 -17.82 27.64
N ARG A 132 25.70 -18.60 26.62
CA ARG A 132 26.07 -20.03 26.52
C ARG A 132 27.42 -20.21 25.85
N ASP A 133 27.72 -19.41 24.84
CA ASP A 133 29.01 -19.40 24.15
C ASP A 133 30.11 -18.88 25.10
N GLU A 134 29.83 -17.88 25.94
CA GLU A 134 30.73 -17.42 27.02
C GLU A 134 30.99 -18.52 28.08
N LYS A 135 30.08 -19.48 28.24
CA LYS A 135 30.21 -20.60 29.20
C LYS A 135 30.91 -21.82 28.60
N CYS A 136 31.00 -21.94 27.28
CA CYS A 136 31.76 -22.99 26.61
C CYS A 136 33.26 -22.69 26.50
N ASP A 137 33.68 -21.43 26.71
CA ASP A 137 35.09 -21.02 26.68
C ASP A 137 35.80 -21.08 28.05
N THR A 138 35.13 -21.50 29.14
CA THR A 138 35.74 -21.54 30.49
C THR A 138 36.11 -22.94 30.99
N ASN A 139 36.25 -23.93 30.11
CA ASN A 139 36.78 -25.26 30.48
C ASN A 139 37.95 -25.66 29.57
N GLU A 140 39.09 -24.97 29.67
CA GLU A 140 40.38 -25.59 29.41
C GLU A 140 41.47 -24.91 30.26
N ILE A 141 42.19 -25.78 31.00
CA ILE A 141 43.31 -25.59 31.95
C ILE A 141 42.94 -25.40 33.42
#